data_AF-A0A821BFZ0-F1
#
_entry.id   AF-A0A821BFZ0-F1
#
_cell.length_a   1.000
_cell.length_b   1.000
_cell.length_c   1.000
_cell.angle_alpha   90.00
_cell.angle_beta   90.00
_cell.angle_gamma   90.00
#
_symmetry.space_group_name_H-M   'P 1'
#
loop_
_entity.id
_entity.type
_entity.pdbx_description
1 polymer ?
#
loop_
_entity_poly.entity_id
_entity_poly.type
_entity_poly.pdbx_seq_one_letter_code
_entity_poly.pdbx_strand_id
1 'polypeptide(L)'
;MYEPTHTCSFSELKRADLCSKCQHRYELKWLLDILTKDSHFIFNEKLYCQTKGIAMGCPLGPLLADIYINYLESKLKRRLEENGVLYWK
;
A
#
# COMPACT_ATOMS: atom_id res chain seq x y z
N MET A 1 12.76 0.84 -27.24
CA MET A 1 12.58 -0.19 -28.29
C MET A 1 11.23 -0.84 -28.08
N TYR A 2 10.32 -0.53 -28.99
CA TYR A 2 8.99 -1.10 -29.30
C TYR A 2 8.26 -1.94 -28.24
N GLU A 3 7.46 -1.28 -27.41
CA GLU A 3 6.13 -1.80 -27.07
C GLU A 3 5.11 -0.74 -27.50
N PRO A 4 3.99 -1.11 -28.16
CA PRO A 4 2.96 -0.14 -28.47
C PRO A 4 2.39 0.41 -27.16
N THR A 5 2.27 1.74 -27.06
CA THR A 5 1.60 2.41 -25.94
C THR A 5 0.20 1.84 -25.82
N HIS A 6 -0.07 1.07 -24.76
CA HIS A 6 -1.36 0.44 -24.56
C HIS A 6 -2.42 1.55 -24.37
N THR A 7 -3.29 1.75 -25.35
CA THR A 7 -4.42 2.68 -25.29
C THR A 7 -5.58 1.95 -24.64
N CYS A 8 -5.52 1.78 -23.31
CA CYS A 8 -6.66 1.23 -22.59
C CYS A 8 -7.77 2.29 -22.54
N SER A 9 -8.89 2.03 -23.20
CA SER A 9 -10.13 2.80 -23.13
C SER A 9 -10.86 2.59 -21.78
N PHE A 10 -10.08 2.60 -20.69
CA PHE A 10 -10.53 2.34 -19.32
C PHE A 10 -11.10 3.59 -18.63
N SER A 11 -11.57 4.58 -19.41
CA SER A 11 -12.14 5.81 -18.86
C SER A 11 -13.60 5.68 -18.43
N GLU A 12 -14.36 4.66 -18.87
CA GLU A 12 -15.82 4.67 -18.65
C GLU A 12 -16.50 3.34 -18.23
N LEU A 13 -15.84 2.18 -18.27
CA LEU A 13 -16.50 0.90 -17.94
C LEU A 13 -16.00 0.30 -16.63
N LYS A 14 -16.64 0.74 -15.53
CA LYS A 14 -16.56 0.10 -14.20
C LYS A 14 -17.16 -1.30 -14.28
N ARG A 15 -16.34 -2.36 -14.37
CA ARG A 15 -16.47 -3.62 -13.56
C ARG A 15 -15.95 -4.93 -14.16
N ALA A 16 -15.56 -5.04 -15.44
CA ALA A 16 -15.33 -6.39 -16.01
C ALA A 16 -13.87 -6.84 -16.16
N ASP A 17 -12.96 -6.05 -16.74
CA ASP A 17 -11.77 -6.67 -17.35
C ASP A 17 -10.44 -6.15 -16.80
N LEU A 18 -9.87 -6.82 -15.80
CA LEU A 18 -8.48 -6.60 -15.39
C LEU A 18 -7.53 -6.86 -16.56
N CYS A 19 -7.09 -5.82 -17.26
CA CYS A 19 -6.11 -5.98 -18.33
C CYS A 19 -4.76 -6.43 -17.76
N SER A 20 -4.31 -7.64 -18.12
CA SER A 20 -3.04 -8.23 -17.66
C SER A 20 -1.78 -7.44 -18.08
N LYS A 21 -1.91 -6.50 -19.01
CA LYS A 21 -0.82 -5.63 -19.49
C LYS A 21 -0.87 -4.19 -18.95
N CYS A 22 -1.98 -3.79 -18.33
CA CYS A 22 -2.08 -2.46 -17.74
C CYS A 22 -1.40 -2.43 -16.37
N GLN A 23 -0.43 -1.54 -16.21
CA GLN A 23 0.27 -1.34 -14.93
C GLN A 23 -0.58 -0.55 -13.91
N HIS A 24 -1.72 0.02 -14.35
CA HIS A 24 -2.59 0.87 -13.53
C HIS A 24 -3.79 0.09 -13.01
N ARG A 25 -3.65 -0.49 -11.82
CA ARG A 25 -4.73 -1.14 -11.09
C ARG A 25 -5.46 -0.11 -10.21
N TYR A 26 -6.33 0.69 -10.82
CA TYR A 26 -7.10 1.71 -10.10
C TYR A 26 -7.94 1.10 -8.96
N GLU A 27 -8.66 0.01 -9.23
CA GLU A 27 -9.47 -0.69 -8.23
C GLU A 27 -8.65 -1.15 -7.03
N LEU A 28 -7.47 -1.74 -7.28
CA LEU A 28 -6.59 -2.17 -6.20
C LEU A 28 -6.09 -0.98 -5.38
N LYS A 29 -5.70 0.11 -6.03
CA LYS A 29 -5.28 1.33 -5.35
C LYS A 29 -6.41 1.91 -4.49
N TRP A 30 -7.63 1.94 -5.03
CA TRP A 30 -8.81 2.43 -4.32
C TRP A 30 -9.16 1.55 -3.11
N LEU A 31 -9.14 0.22 -3.27
CA LEU A 31 -9.34 -0.73 -2.17
C LEU A 31 -8.28 -0.55 -1.07
N LEU A 32 -7.00 -0.40 -1.45
CA LEU A 32 -5.92 -0.15 -0.49
C LEU A 32 -6.08 1.19 0.23
N ASP A 33 -6.59 2.23 -0.44
CA ASP A 33 -6.83 3.54 0.17
C ASP A 33 -7.94 3.45 1.25
N ILE A 34 -9.05 2.77 0.94
CA ILE A 34 -10.14 2.54 1.90
C ILE A 34 -9.66 1.73 3.10
N LEU A 35 -8.90 0.66 2.86
CA LEU A 35 -8.39 -0.21 3.92
C LEU A 35 -7.45 0.51 4.88
N THR A 36 -6.72 1.52 4.41
CA THR A 36 -5.72 2.23 5.20
C THR A 36 -6.24 3.51 5.85
N LYS A 37 -7.22 4.20 5.25
CA LYS A 37 -7.73 5.49 5.75
C LYS A 37 -9.05 5.38 6.50
N ASP A 38 -9.93 4.47 6.10
CA ASP A 38 -11.32 4.43 6.58
C ASP A 38 -11.57 3.26 7.54
N SER A 39 -10.56 2.87 8.32
CA SER A 39 -10.72 1.79 9.29
C SER A 39 -11.37 2.28 10.59
N HIS A 40 -12.61 1.81 10.80
CA HIS A 40 -13.40 2.08 11.98
C HIS A 40 -13.50 0.81 12.81
N PHE A 41 -13.36 0.91 14.13
CA PHE A 41 -13.52 -0.22 15.03
C PHE A 41 -14.27 0.18 16.29
N ILE A 42 -14.97 -0.78 16.88
CA ILE A 42 -15.69 -0.58 18.13
C ILE A 42 -14.85 -1.17 19.26
N PHE A 43 -14.62 -0.37 20.29
CA PHE A 43 -13.95 -0.81 21.50
C PHE A 43 -14.67 -0.21 22.71
N ASN A 44 -15.00 -1.05 23.70
CA ASN A 44 -15.72 -0.60 24.90
C ASN A 44 -16.97 0.23 24.58
N GLU A 45 -17.81 -0.28 23.67
CA GLU A 45 -19.07 0.35 23.19
C GLU A 45 -18.90 1.73 22.52
N LYS A 46 -17.66 2.14 22.22
CA LYS A 46 -17.34 3.39 21.54
C LYS A 46 -16.76 3.13 20.17
N LEU A 47 -17.16 3.96 19.21
CA LEU A 47 -16.65 3.94 17.84
C LEU A 47 -15.36 4.76 17.77
N TYR A 48 -14.31 4.17 17.21
CA TYR A 48 -13.03 4.82 16.98
C TYR A 48 -12.65 4.73 15.51
N CYS A 49 -12.04 5.81 15.00
CA CYS A 49 -11.44 5.86 13.67
C CYS A 49 -9.92 5.79 13.84
N GLN A 50 -9.26 4.92 13.09
CA GLN A 50 -7.81 4.89 13.12
C GLN A 50 -7.22 6.03 12.30
N THR A 51 -6.51 6.94 12.94
CA THR A 51 -5.87 8.08 12.28
C THR A 51 -4.42 7.81 11.86
N LYS A 52 -3.76 6.85 12.50
CA LYS A 52 -2.33 6.54 12.30
C LYS A 52 -2.10 5.04 12.29
N GLY A 53 -1.37 4.57 11.28
CA GLY A 53 -1.03 3.15 11.13
C GLY A 53 -2.13 2.35 10.43
N ILE A 54 -2.10 1.04 10.61
CA ILE A 54 -3.05 0.09 10.01
C ILE A 54 -3.85 -0.60 11.12
N ALA A 55 -5.12 -0.93 10.84
CA ALA A 55 -6.04 -1.41 11.87
C ALA A 55 -5.51 -2.68 12.51
N MET A 56 -5.61 -2.75 13.83
CA MET A 56 -5.28 -3.99 14.54
C MET A 56 -6.24 -5.09 14.08
N GLY A 57 -5.68 -6.25 13.76
CA GLY A 57 -6.47 -7.37 13.20
C GLY A 57 -6.75 -7.26 11.70
N CYS A 58 -6.22 -6.25 11.00
CA CYS A 58 -6.28 -6.24 9.54
C CYS A 58 -5.47 -7.41 8.97
N PRO A 59 -6.05 -8.30 8.15
CA PRO A 59 -5.34 -9.45 7.59
C PRO A 59 -4.18 -9.03 6.68
N LEU A 60 -4.27 -7.85 6.06
CA LEU A 60 -3.22 -7.26 5.23
C LEU A 60 -2.24 -6.38 6.02
N GLY A 61 -2.49 -6.18 7.33
CA GLY A 61 -1.65 -5.36 8.20
C GLY A 61 -0.18 -5.78 8.19
N PRO A 62 0.15 -7.08 8.41
CA PRO A 62 1.53 -7.56 8.37
C PRO A 62 2.22 -7.29 7.02
N LEU A 63 1.52 -7.57 5.91
CA LEU A 63 2.08 -7.36 4.57
C LEU A 63 2.39 -5.88 4.30
N LEU A 64 1.47 -4.99 4.65
CA LEU A 64 1.67 -3.55 4.48
C LEU A 64 2.78 -3.04 5.42
N ALA A 65 2.92 -3.59 6.62
CA ALA A 65 4.01 -3.28 7.53
C ALA A 65 5.36 -3.70 6.92
N ASP A 66 5.48 -4.90 6.37
CA ASP A 66 6.71 -5.36 5.71
C ASP A 66 7.10 -4.46 4.54
N ILE A 67 6.13 -4.07 3.69
CA ILE A 67 6.37 -3.14 2.58
C ILE A 67 6.85 -1.79 3.10
N TYR A 68 6.22 -1.27 4.17
CA TYR A 68 6.56 0.03 4.73
C TYR A 68 7.92 0.03 5.43
N ILE A 69 8.27 -1.03 6.15
CA ILE A 69 9.58 -1.19 6.79
C ILE A 69 10.68 -1.27 5.73
N ASN A 70 10.51 -2.07 4.68
CA ASN A 70 11.47 -2.12 3.56
C ASN A 70 11.68 -0.74 2.92
N TYR A 71 10.62 0.05 2.76
CA TYR A 71 10.71 1.43 2.27
C TYR A 71 11.48 2.34 3.24
N LEU A 72 11.18 2.25 4.54
CA LEU A 72 11.86 3.03 5.57
C LEU A 72 13.34 2.69 5.65
N GLU A 73 13.68 1.40 5.68
CA GLU A 73 15.06 0.92 5.67
C GLU A 73 15.81 1.45 4.46
N SER A 74 15.24 1.33 3.25
CA SER A 74 15.85 1.85 2.02
C SER A 74 16.11 3.36 2.09
N LYS A 75 15.21 4.12 2.71
CA LYS A 75 15.33 5.58 2.86
C LYS A 75 16.31 5.99 3.96
N LEU A 76 16.38 5.22 5.04
CA LEU A 76 17.19 5.52 6.22
C LEU A 76 18.57 4.89 6.19
N LYS A 77 18.80 3.88 5.35
CA LYS A 77 20.04 3.10 5.27
C LYS A 77 21.29 3.97 5.28
N ARG A 78 21.37 4.95 4.38
CA ARG A 78 22.53 5.86 4.30
C ARG A 78 22.79 6.60 5.62
N ARG A 79 21.73 7.14 6.25
CA ARG A 79 21.85 7.82 7.54
C ARG A 79 22.23 6.87 8.66
N LEU A 80 21.74 5.63 8.63
CA LEU A 80 22.06 4.63 9.64
C LEU A 80 23.53 4.21 9.53
N GLU A 81 24.04 4.01 8.30
CA GLU A 81 25.46 3.74 8.03
C GLU A 81 26.36 4.90 8.49
N GLU A 82 25.98 6.15 8.22
CA GLU A 82 26.69 7.35 8.69
C GLU A 82 26.75 7.44 10.23
N ASN A 83 25.72 6.96 10.92
CA ASN A 83 25.65 6.93 12.39
C ASN A 83 26.26 5.65 13.00
N GLY A 84 26.95 4.83 12.20
CA GLY A 84 27.66 3.64 12.67
C GLY A 84 26.79 2.42 12.94
N VAL A 85 25.55 2.39 12.44
CA VAL A 85 24.69 1.20 12.53
C VAL A 85 25.21 0.14 11.56
N LEU A 86 25.66 -0.98 12.11
CA LEU A 86 26.10 -2.14 11.34
C LEU A 86 24.88 -2.95 10.90
N TYR A 87 24.76 -3.19 9.59
CA TYR A 87 23.77 -4.12 9.06
C TYR A 87 24.38 -5.52 8.96
N TRP A 88 23.63 -6.54 9.37
CA TRP A 88 24.00 -7.92 9.09
C TRP A 88 23.48 -8.30 7.70
N LYS A 89 24.38 -8.80 6.85
CA LYS A 89 24.09 -9.28 5.49
C LYS A 89 23.97 -10.79 5.49
#